data_AF-A0A2X4PID2-F1
#
_entry.id   AF-A0A2X4PID2-F1
#
_cell.length_a   1.000
_cell.length_b   1.000
_cell.length_c   1.000
_cell.angle_alpha   90.00
_cell.angle_beta   90.00
_cell.angle_gamma   90.00
#
_symmetry.space_group_name_H-M   'P 1'
#
loop_
_entity.id
_entity.type
_entity.pdbx_description
1 polymer ?
#
loop_
_entity_poly.entity_id
_entity_poly.type
_entity_poly.pdbx_seq_one_letter_code
_entity_poly.pdbx_strand_id
1 'polypeptide(L)' 'MKRLLSFLSITFMLSPWALQIQANAQHGHTLFSINGIEINSENAHDLTRIEGVKGDEVSYNVGTNTLTLHNATINR' A
#
# COMPACT_ATOMS: atom_id res chain seq x y z
N MET A 1 2.94 55.23 15.01
CA MET A 1 3.54 55.37 13.67
C MET A 1 3.78 53.99 13.08
N LYS A 2 2.95 53.51 12.15
CA LYS A 2 3.31 52.40 11.23
C LYS A 2 2.66 52.69 9.88
N ARG A 3 3.44 53.35 9.01
CA ARG A 3 3.05 53.72 7.65
C ARG A 3 3.41 52.56 6.71
N LEU A 4 2.43 52.19 5.88
CA LEU A 4 2.52 51.88 4.45
C LEU A 4 3.41 50.72 3.92
N LEU A 5 2.72 49.78 3.24
CA LEU A 5 3.04 49.10 1.96
C LEU A 5 4.50 48.71 1.65
N SER A 6 4.75 47.46 1.25
CA SER A 6 4.73 46.99 -0.17
C SER A 6 5.62 45.76 -0.45
N PHE A 7 5.26 45.07 -1.54
CA PHE A 7 6.03 44.08 -2.33
C PHE A 7 5.86 42.59 -2.00
N LEU A 8 4.85 42.02 -2.66
CA LEU A 8 4.89 40.76 -3.41
C LEU A 8 6.32 40.21 -3.60
N SER A 9 6.72 39.21 -2.82
CA SER A 9 7.83 38.32 -3.17
C SER A 9 7.24 36.93 -3.42
N ILE A 10 7.15 36.61 -4.71
CA ILE A 10 6.85 35.28 -5.22
C ILE A 10 7.92 34.33 -4.67
N THR A 11 7.59 33.63 -3.60
CA THR A 11 8.27 32.40 -3.15
C THR A 11 7.26 31.25 -3.23
N PHE A 12 6.73 31.08 -4.43
CA PHE A 12 6.31 29.76 -4.90
C PHE A 12 7.62 28.99 -5.09
N MET A 13 7.96 28.06 -4.20
CA MET A 13 8.91 26.94 -4.37
C MET A 13 9.33 26.46 -2.99
N LEU A 14 8.51 25.56 -2.44
CA LEU A 14 8.78 24.49 -1.48
C LEU A 14 7.42 24.17 -0.86
N SER A 15 6.50 23.72 -1.72
CA SER A 15 5.30 23.09 -1.20
C SER A 15 5.77 21.81 -0.49
N PRO A 16 5.41 21.58 0.79
CA PRO A 16 5.90 20.44 1.56
C PRO A 16 5.38 19.08 1.05
N TRP A 17 4.74 19.03 -0.13
CA TRP A 17 4.28 17.79 -0.76
C TRP A 17 5.39 17.05 -1.51
N ALA A 18 6.56 17.67 -1.76
CA ALA A 18 7.69 17.01 -2.42
C ALA A 18 8.63 16.25 -1.47
N LEU A 19 8.43 16.37 -0.15
CA LEU A 19 9.27 15.75 0.88
C LEU A 19 8.44 14.79 1.74
N GLN A 20 7.93 13.73 1.12
CA GLN A 20 7.84 12.38 1.69
C GLN A 20 6.96 11.52 0.77
N ILE A 21 7.55 11.05 -0.33
CA ILE A 21 7.53 9.59 -0.51
C ILE A 21 8.41 9.06 0.61
N GLN A 22 7.91 9.10 1.85
CA GLN A 22 8.43 8.21 2.87
C GLN A 22 8.11 6.86 2.27
N ALA A 23 9.13 6.12 1.85
CA ALA A 23 8.99 4.72 1.56
C ALA A 23 8.07 4.17 2.64
N ASN A 24 6.86 3.80 2.25
CA ASN A 24 5.88 3.22 3.15
C ASN A 24 6.40 1.83 3.48
N ALA A 25 7.48 1.75 4.28
CA ALA A 25 7.66 0.69 5.24
C ALA A 25 6.60 0.89 6.33
N GLN A 26 5.33 0.89 5.92
CA GLN A 26 4.19 0.89 6.80
C GLN A 26 4.04 -0.56 7.21
N HIS A 27 4.37 -0.80 8.48
CA HIS A 27 3.95 -1.91 9.32
C HIS A 27 3.11 -2.95 8.59
N GLY A 28 3.65 -4.17 8.47
CA GLY A 28 2.90 -5.36 8.12
C GLY A 28 1.85 -5.63 9.19
N HIS A 29 0.74 -4.88 9.14
CA HIS A 29 -0.47 -5.22 9.85
C HIS A 29 -1.11 -6.33 9.05
N THR A 30 -1.23 -7.48 9.69
CA THR A 30 -2.03 -8.58 9.21
C THR A 30 -3.44 -8.10 8.91
N LEU A 31 -3.86 -8.22 7.66
CA LEU A 31 -5.20 -7.80 7.22
C LEU A 31 -6.21 -8.96 7.31
N PHE A 32 -5.75 -10.20 7.07
CA PHE A 32 -6.57 -11.42 7.10
C PHE A 32 -5.66 -12.65 7.01
N SER A 33 -6.23 -13.85 7.20
CA SER A 33 -5.56 -15.13 6.96
C SER A 33 -6.29 -15.93 5.89
N ILE A 34 -5.53 -16.70 5.10
CA ILE A 34 -6.06 -17.69 4.14
C ILE A 34 -5.59 -19.06 4.61
N ASN A 35 -6.55 -19.98 4.77
CA ASN A 35 -6.32 -21.32 5.31
C ASN A 35 -5.47 -21.36 6.61
N GLY A 36 -5.69 -20.39 7.50
CA GLY A 36 -4.94 -20.25 8.75
C GLY A 36 -3.53 -19.67 8.60
N ILE A 37 -3.07 -19.36 7.37
CA ILE A 37 -1.82 -18.67 7.11
C ILE A 37 -2.05 -17.17 7.03
N GLU A 38 -1.28 -16.44 7.83
CA GLU A 38 -1.33 -14.99 7.93
C GLU A 38 -0.75 -14.32 6.68
N ILE A 39 -1.47 -13.35 6.09
CA ILE A 39 -0.96 -12.63 4.91
C ILE A 39 -0.09 -11.45 5.36
N ASN A 40 1.14 -11.41 4.88
CA ASN A 40 2.13 -10.38 5.13
C ASN A 40 2.86 -9.99 3.84
N SER A 41 3.76 -9.02 3.89
CA SER A 41 4.48 -8.52 2.72
C SER A 41 5.31 -9.59 1.98
N GLU A 42 5.73 -10.67 2.66
CA GLU A 42 6.53 -11.74 2.07
C GLU A 42 5.69 -12.67 1.20
N ASN A 43 4.46 -13.00 1.62
CA ASN A 43 3.59 -13.94 0.92
C ASN A 43 2.47 -13.27 0.09
N ALA A 44 2.24 -11.96 0.26
CA ALA A 44 1.16 -11.25 -0.42
C ALA A 44 1.21 -11.34 -1.95
N HIS A 45 2.40 -11.44 -2.55
CA HIS A 45 2.55 -11.45 -4.01
C HIS A 45 2.13 -12.76 -4.68
N ASP A 46 2.22 -13.90 -3.98
CA ASP A 46 1.85 -15.22 -4.49
C ASP A 46 1.26 -16.09 -3.37
N LEU A 47 -0.07 -16.14 -3.36
CA LEU A 47 -0.86 -16.86 -2.37
C LEU A 47 -1.07 -18.33 -2.73
N THR A 48 -0.68 -18.77 -3.95
CA THR A 48 -0.78 -20.18 -4.36
C THR A 48 0.19 -21.09 -3.58
N ARG A 49 1.15 -20.50 -2.88
CA ARG A 49 2.06 -21.17 -1.95
C ARG A 49 1.40 -21.62 -0.65
N ILE A 50 0.20 -21.11 -0.36
CA ILE A 50 -0.60 -21.51 0.80
C ILE A 50 -1.35 -22.79 0.45
N GLU A 51 -1.21 -23.82 1.29
CA GLU A 51 -1.94 -25.08 1.11
C GLU A 51 -3.45 -24.83 1.00
N GLY A 52 -4.12 -25.54 0.08
CA GLY A 52 -5.56 -25.37 -0.16
C GLY A 52 -5.92 -24.20 -1.08
N VAL A 53 -4.95 -23.37 -1.50
CA VAL A 53 -5.13 -22.30 -2.48
C VAL A 53 -4.65 -22.76 -3.86
N LYS A 54 -5.51 -22.61 -4.86
CA LYS A 54 -5.20 -22.89 -6.27
C LYS A 54 -5.72 -21.75 -7.14
N GLY A 55 -5.08 -21.52 -8.29
CA GLY A 55 -5.52 -20.55 -9.29
C GLY A 55 -4.41 -20.20 -10.26
N ASP A 56 -4.76 -19.50 -11.33
CA ASP A 56 -3.80 -19.02 -12.33
C ASP A 56 -3.08 -17.75 -11.84
N GLU A 57 -3.78 -16.90 -11.09
CA GLU A 57 -3.22 -15.76 -10.38
C GLU A 57 -3.96 -15.55 -9.05
N VAL A 58 -3.23 -15.63 -7.94
CA VAL A 58 -3.77 -15.40 -6.60
C VAL A 58 -2.80 -14.52 -5.82
N SER A 59 -3.13 -13.25 -5.65
CA SER A 59 -2.22 -12.27 -5.05
C SER A 59 -2.97 -11.20 -4.29
N TYR A 60 -2.28 -10.55 -3.36
CA TYR A 60 -2.74 -9.43 -2.58
C TYR A 60 -1.80 -8.23 -2.77
N ASN A 61 -2.34 -7.13 -3.28
CA ASN A 61 -1.63 -5.87 -3.34
C ASN A 61 -1.92 -5.06 -2.07
N VAL A 62 -0.91 -4.93 -1.20
CA VAL A 62 -1.00 -4.18 0.06
C VAL A 62 -1.22 -2.69 -0.17
N GLY A 63 -0.67 -2.11 -1.25
CA GLY A 63 -0.76 -0.68 -1.55
C GLY A 63 -2.14 -0.22 -2.01
N THR A 64 -2.90 -1.10 -2.67
CA THR A 64 -4.27 -0.82 -3.14
C THR A 64 -5.34 -1.60 -2.39
N ASN A 65 -4.94 -2.38 -1.38
CA ASN A 65 -5.78 -3.32 -0.64
C ASN A 65 -6.63 -4.23 -1.56
N THR A 66 -6.03 -4.71 -2.65
CA THR A 66 -6.74 -5.50 -3.68
C THR A 66 -6.32 -6.96 -3.59
N LEU A 67 -7.29 -7.86 -3.41
CA LEU A 67 -7.13 -9.30 -3.55
C LEU A 67 -7.55 -9.71 -4.98
N THR A 68 -6.61 -10.24 -5.75
CA THR A 68 -6.84 -10.76 -7.11
C THR A 68 -7.00 -12.27 -7.04
N LEU A 69 -8.10 -12.77 -7.64
CA LEU A 69 -8.43 -14.19 -7.72
C LEU A 69 -8.79 -14.54 -9.18
N HIS A 70 -7.83 -15.02 -9.95
CA HIS A 70 -8.06 -15.46 -11.33
C HIS A 70 -8.13 -16.99 -11.40
N ASN A 71 -9.30 -17.50 -11.80
CA ASN A 71 -9.58 -18.94 -11.89
C ASN A 71 -9.22 -19.71 -10.61
N ALA A 72 -9.50 -19.10 -9.45
CA ALA A 72 -9.00 -19.57 -8.16
C ALA A 72 -10.00 -20.43 -7.39
N THR A 73 -9.48 -21.35 -6.57
CA THR A 73 -10.22 -22.12 -5.58
C THR A 73 -9.49 -22.06 -4.24
N ILE A 74 -10.25 -21.83 -3.16
CA ILE A 74 -9.75 -21.90 -1.78
C ILE A 74 -10.55 -22.98 -1.06
N ASN A 75 -9.88 -24.04 -0.62
CA ASN A 75 -10.48 -25.15 0.11
C ASN A 75 -9.75 -25.38 1.45
N ARG A 76 -10.50 -25.87 2.45
CA ARG A 76 -9.98 -26.24 3.77
C ARG A 76 -9.65 -27.72 3.85
#